data_AF-A0A3M0FRE2-F1
#
_entry.id   AF-A0A3M0FRE2-F1
#
_cell.length_a   1.000
_cell.length_b   1.000
_cell.length_c   1.000
_cell.angle_alpha   90.00
_cell.angle_beta   90.00
_cell.angle_gamma   90.00
#
_symmetry.space_group_name_H-M   'P 1'
#
loop_
_entity.id
_entity.type
_entity.pdbx_description
1 polymer ?
#
loop_
_entity_poly.entity_id
_entity_poly.type
_entity_poly.pdbx_seq_one_letter_code
_entity_poly.pdbx_strand_id
1 'polypeptide(L)'
;MENTASPLDLFTRLEIAIVERNEAAEAFDVFKQDAAMAHAPDPGTAPTVSSDDAAEMAAQEAATFMAETDALLHGASDADLLDAYRQSGGDIGNPVAEAVLGEIRRRDLSI
;
A
#
# COMPACT_ATOMS: atom_id res chain seq x y z
N MET A 1 9.25 20.26 -21.63
CA MET A 1 9.27 19.15 -20.66
C MET A 1 8.08 19.38 -19.76
N GLU A 2 7.02 18.61 -19.95
CA GLU A 2 5.87 18.65 -19.05
C GLU A 2 6.32 18.16 -17.68
N ASN A 3 5.98 18.92 -16.65
CA ASN A 3 6.35 18.60 -15.28
C ASN A 3 5.51 17.40 -14.84
N THR A 4 6.08 16.20 -14.90
CA THR A 4 5.46 14.95 -14.44
C THR A 4 5.52 14.78 -12.92
N ALA A 5 5.73 15.86 -12.16
CA ALA A 5 5.52 15.83 -10.73
C ALA A 5 4.00 15.81 -10.47
N SER A 6 3.54 14.76 -9.79
CA SER A 6 2.17 14.72 -9.26
C SER A 6 1.89 16.02 -8.49
N PRO A 7 0.70 16.64 -8.63
CA PRO A 7 0.36 17.87 -7.89
C PRO A 7 0.21 17.62 -6.38
N LEU A 8 0.19 16.36 -5.96
CA LEU A 8 0.09 15.95 -4.56
C LEU A 8 1.48 15.86 -3.93
N ASP A 9 1.59 16.33 -2.68
CA ASP A 9 2.80 16.16 -1.88
C ASP A 9 3.04 14.69 -1.49
N LEU A 10 4.24 14.40 -1.01
CA LEU A 10 4.63 13.04 -0.64
C LEU A 10 3.73 12.44 0.44
N PHE A 11 3.39 13.23 1.46
CA PHE A 11 2.52 12.79 2.56
C PHE A 11 1.18 12.30 2.03
N THR A 12 0.51 13.12 1.22
CA THR A 12 -0.81 12.79 0.63
C THR A 12 -0.73 11.55 -0.26
N ARG A 13 0.34 11.42 -1.04
CA ARG A 13 0.52 10.25 -1.93
C ARG A 13 0.71 8.96 -1.14
N LEU A 14 1.46 9.00 -0.03
CA LEU A 14 1.66 7.85 0.85
C LEU A 14 0.37 7.49 1.61
N GLU A 15 -0.37 8.47 2.12
CA GLU A 15 -1.68 8.25 2.74
C GLU A 15 -2.64 7.53 1.78
N ILE A 16 -2.76 8.01 0.54
CA ILE A 16 -3.61 7.38 -0.47
C ILE A 16 -3.19 5.93 -0.70
N ALA A 17 -1.90 5.68 -0.97
CA ALA A 17 -1.41 4.33 -1.22
C ALA A 17 -1.69 3.39 -0.04
N ILE A 18 -1.51 3.87 1.19
CA ILE A 18 -1.77 3.07 2.40
C ILE A 18 -3.26 2.79 2.59
N VAL A 19 -4.12 3.78 2.36
CA VAL A 19 -5.58 3.61 2.42
C VAL A 19 -6.03 2.58 1.37
N GLU A 20 -5.59 2.71 0.12
CA GLU A 20 -5.91 1.78 -0.96
C GLU A 20 -5.47 0.35 -0.62
N ARG A 21 -4.27 0.19 -0.04
CA ARG A 21 -3.77 -1.11 0.44
C ARG A 21 -4.63 -1.69 1.56
N ASN A 22 -5.07 -0.88 2.51
CA ASN A 22 -5.93 -1.34 3.61
C ASN A 22 -7.31 -1.74 3.08
N GLU A 23 -7.89 -0.96 2.16
CA GLU A 23 -9.16 -1.30 1.51
C GLU A 23 -9.06 -2.61 0.72
N ALA A 24 -7.96 -2.82 -0.02
CA ALA A 24 -7.71 -4.07 -0.73
C ALA A 24 -7.56 -5.27 0.22
N ALA A 25 -6.87 -5.08 1.36
CA ALA A 25 -6.72 -6.12 2.36
C ALA A 25 -8.06 -6.48 3.03
N GLU A 26 -8.88 -5.49 3.36
CA GLU A 26 -10.23 -5.68 3.92
C GLU A 26 -11.14 -6.42 2.93
N ALA A 27 -11.11 -6.03 1.65
CA ALA A 27 -11.86 -6.72 0.60
C ALA A 27 -11.44 -8.19 0.45
N PHE A 28 -10.14 -8.47 0.54
CA PHE A 28 -9.63 -9.83 0.50
C PHE A 28 -10.04 -10.66 1.73
N ASP A 29 -10.14 -10.05 2.90
CA ASP A 29 -10.63 -10.74 4.10
C ASP A 29 -12.13 -11.04 4.03
N VAL A 30 -12.94 -10.15 3.45
CA VAL A 30 -14.36 -10.42 3.13
C VAL A 30 -14.48 -11.60 2.16
N PHE A 31 -13.67 -11.61 1.10
CA PHE A 31 -13.65 -12.73 0.14
C PHE A 31 -13.36 -14.08 0.82
N LYS A 32 -12.40 -14.13 1.75
CA LYS A 32 -12.11 -15.36 2.51
C LYS A 32 -13.29 -15.82 3.35
N GLN A 33 -14.00 -14.88 3.99
CA GLN A 33 -15.17 -15.20 4.80
C GLN A 33 -16.30 -15.77 3.93
N ASP A 34 -16.57 -15.15 2.77
CA ASP A 34 -17.56 -15.63 1.82
C ASP A 34 -17.19 -17.02 1.26
N ALA A 35 -15.92 -17.23 0.91
CA ALA A 35 -15.44 -18.53 0.44
C ALA A 35 -15.56 -19.62 1.51
N ALA A 36 -15.33 -19.30 2.79
CA ALA A 36 -15.50 -20.23 3.90
C ALA A 36 -16.98 -20.57 4.16
N MET A 37 -17.89 -19.62 3.89
CA MET A 37 -19.34 -19.79 4.07
C MET A 37 -20.05 -20.38 2.85
N ALA A 38 -19.41 -20.38 1.68
CA ALA A 38 -19.97 -20.95 0.47
C ALA A 38 -20.21 -22.47 0.64
N HIS A 39 -21.45 -22.90 0.49
CA HIS A 39 -21.76 -24.32 0.31
C HIS A 39 -21.00 -24.83 -0.92
N ALA A 40 -20.49 -26.07 -0.84
CA ALA A 40 -19.78 -26.70 -1.96
C ALA A 40 -20.56 -26.48 -3.27
N PRO A 41 -19.90 -26.00 -4.34
CA PRO A 41 -20.58 -25.70 -5.58
C PRO A 41 -21.29 -26.96 -6.08
N ASP A 42 -22.47 -26.77 -6.71
CA ASP A 42 -23.22 -27.88 -7.29
C ASP A 42 -22.28 -28.75 -8.14
N PRO A 43 -22.33 -30.09 -8.00
CA PRO A 43 -21.43 -30.99 -8.70
C PRO A 43 -21.60 -30.81 -10.21
N GLY A 44 -20.69 -30.06 -10.83
CA GLY A 44 -20.75 -29.68 -12.25
C GLY A 44 -20.46 -28.20 -12.54
N THR A 45 -20.48 -27.34 -11.53
CA THR A 45 -20.14 -25.91 -11.68
C THR A 45 -18.80 -25.64 -11.02
N ALA A 46 -17.73 -25.49 -11.79
CA ALA A 46 -16.47 -25.01 -11.24
C ALA A 46 -16.61 -23.53 -10.86
N PRO A 47 -16.07 -23.08 -9.72
CA PRO A 47 -16.02 -21.66 -9.40
C PRO A 47 -15.23 -20.90 -10.48
N THR A 48 -15.69 -19.69 -10.84
CA THR A 48 -15.06 -18.87 -11.88
C THR A 48 -13.66 -18.37 -11.50
N VAL A 49 -13.36 -18.33 -10.20
CA VAL A 49 -12.07 -17.96 -9.61
C VAL A 49 -11.75 -18.98 -8.52
N SER A 50 -10.58 -19.62 -8.58
CA SER A 50 -10.14 -20.54 -7.53
C SER A 50 -9.50 -19.78 -6.36
N SER A 51 -9.34 -20.47 -5.22
CA SER A 51 -8.59 -19.92 -4.08
C SER A 51 -7.14 -19.59 -4.44
N ASP A 52 -6.54 -20.37 -5.34
CA ASP A 52 -5.16 -20.20 -5.78
C ASP A 52 -5.03 -18.95 -6.65
N ASP A 53 -5.98 -18.74 -7.58
CA ASP A 53 -6.03 -17.51 -8.39
C ASP A 53 -6.20 -16.26 -7.51
N ALA A 54 -7.06 -16.33 -6.50
CA ALA A 54 -7.28 -15.22 -5.56
C ALA A 54 -6.04 -14.92 -4.71
N ALA A 55 -5.32 -15.96 -4.27
CA ALA A 55 -4.08 -15.80 -3.52
C ALA A 55 -2.96 -15.21 -4.39
N GLU A 56 -2.85 -15.62 -5.66
CA GLU A 56 -1.89 -15.06 -6.61
C GLU A 56 -2.16 -13.58 -6.89
N MET A 57 -3.41 -13.21 -7.14
CA MET A 57 -3.80 -11.81 -7.34
C MET A 57 -3.48 -10.95 -6.12
N ALA A 58 -3.79 -11.42 -4.90
CA ALA A 58 -3.48 -10.69 -3.67
C ALA A 58 -1.97 -10.49 -3.47
N ALA A 59 -1.16 -11.50 -3.81
CA ALA A 59 0.30 -11.38 -3.74
C ALA A 59 0.84 -10.38 -4.77
N GLN A 60 0.28 -10.35 -5.98
CA GLN A 60 0.66 -9.41 -7.02
C GLN A 60 0.29 -7.97 -6.67
N GLU A 61 -0.90 -7.76 -6.09
CA GLU A 61 -1.35 -6.45 -5.61
C GLU A 61 -0.44 -5.93 -4.50
N ALA A 62 -0.12 -6.79 -3.52
CA ALA A 62 0.81 -6.44 -2.43
C ALA A 62 2.22 -6.08 -2.96
N ALA A 63 2.73 -6.83 -3.94
CA ALA A 63 4.01 -6.54 -4.57
C ALA A 63 3.99 -5.19 -5.34
N THR A 64 2.88 -4.88 -5.99
CA THR A 64 2.69 -3.61 -6.72
C THR A 64 2.67 -2.45 -5.74
N PHE A 65 1.87 -2.54 -4.67
CA PHE A 65 1.84 -1.55 -3.60
C PHE A 65 3.24 -1.30 -3.00
N MET A 66 3.99 -2.37 -2.71
CA MET A 66 5.35 -2.26 -2.18
C MET A 66 6.26 -1.51 -3.16
N ALA A 67 6.22 -1.87 -4.45
CA ALA A 67 7.03 -1.23 -5.47
C ALA A 67 6.69 0.25 -5.65
N GLU A 68 5.42 0.61 -5.60
CA GLU A 68 4.96 2.01 -5.71
C GLU A 68 5.38 2.84 -4.49
N THR A 69 5.19 2.30 -3.28
CA THR A 69 5.61 2.96 -2.03
C THR A 69 7.12 3.18 -2.01
N ASP A 70 7.90 2.16 -2.39
CA ASP A 70 9.35 2.27 -2.48
C ASP A 70 9.77 3.30 -3.54
N ALA A 71 9.07 3.37 -4.67
CA ALA A 71 9.35 4.36 -5.71
C ALA A 71 9.05 5.79 -5.23
N LEU A 72 7.98 5.98 -4.44
CA LEU A 72 7.66 7.27 -3.81
C LEU A 72 8.77 7.70 -2.86
N LEU A 73 9.19 6.82 -1.96
CA LEU A 73 10.21 7.11 -0.95
C LEU A 73 11.58 7.36 -1.58
N HIS A 74 12.04 6.50 -2.49
CA HIS A 74 13.33 6.65 -3.15
C HIS A 74 13.36 7.83 -4.13
N GLY A 75 12.23 8.16 -4.75
CA GLY A 75 12.09 9.30 -5.67
C GLY A 75 11.92 10.65 -4.98
N ALA A 76 11.56 10.66 -3.69
CA ALA A 76 11.37 11.88 -2.92
C ALA A 76 12.68 12.63 -2.66
N SER A 77 12.60 13.95 -2.65
CA SER A 77 13.71 14.78 -2.15
C SER A 77 13.80 14.70 -0.62
N ASP A 78 14.96 15.05 -0.08
CA ASP A 78 15.16 15.08 1.39
C ASP A 78 14.20 16.08 2.06
N ALA A 79 13.87 17.18 1.39
CA ALA A 79 12.89 18.14 1.87
C ALA A 79 11.48 17.54 1.92
N ASP A 80 11.07 16.80 0.88
CA ASP A 80 9.76 16.14 0.85
C ASP A 80 9.64 15.08 1.96
N LEU A 81 10.71 14.35 2.24
CA LEU A 81 10.75 13.36 3.33
C LEU A 81 10.59 14.04 4.70
N LEU A 82 11.35 15.10 4.97
CA LEU A 82 11.26 15.81 6.25
C LEU A 82 9.92 16.51 6.43
N ASP A 83 9.36 17.07 5.35
CA ASP A 83 8.04 17.68 5.38
C ASP A 83 6.95 16.63 5.59
N ALA A 84 7.00 15.48 4.90
CA ALA A 84 6.03 14.40 5.10
C ALA A 84 6.09 13.84 6.53
N TYR A 85 7.29 13.67 7.09
CA TYR A 85 7.46 13.25 8.49
C TYR A 85 6.84 14.27 9.45
N ARG A 86 7.04 15.57 9.22
CA ARG A 86 6.44 16.63 10.04
C ARG A 86 4.91 16.68 9.91
N GLN A 87 4.38 16.51 8.69
CA GLN A 87 2.95 16.46 8.43
C GLN A 87 2.27 15.29 9.14
N SER A 88 2.95 14.14 9.21
CA SER A 88 2.48 12.95 9.94
C SER A 88 2.51 13.09 11.46
N GLY A 89 3.06 14.18 12.00
CA GLY A 89 3.26 14.38 13.44
C GLY A 89 4.45 13.60 14.03
N GLY A 90 5.08 12.72 13.25
CA GLY A 90 6.11 11.79 13.76
C GLY A 90 5.54 10.75 14.73
N ASP A 91 4.24 10.50 14.67
CA ASP A 91 3.52 9.65 15.61
C ASP A 91 3.81 8.16 15.37
N ILE A 92 4.12 7.44 16.44
CA ILE A 92 4.24 5.98 16.41
C ILE A 92 2.85 5.38 16.12
N GLY A 93 2.78 4.49 15.13
CA GLY A 93 1.52 3.94 14.63
C GLY A 93 0.90 4.72 13.47
N ASN A 94 1.47 5.88 13.06
CA ASN A 94 1.15 6.45 11.76
C ASN A 94 2.00 5.74 10.69
N PRO A 95 1.38 5.02 9.74
CA PRO A 95 2.11 4.22 8.75
C PRO A 95 2.96 5.08 7.79
N VAL A 96 2.55 6.32 7.49
CA VAL A 96 3.36 7.27 6.71
C VAL A 96 4.58 7.71 7.51
N ALA A 97 4.40 8.06 8.78
CA ALA A 97 5.51 8.45 9.66
C ALA A 97 6.59 7.36 9.75
N GLU A 98 6.17 6.10 9.91
CA GLU A 98 7.07 4.97 10.02
C GLU A 98 7.80 4.67 8.71
N ALA A 99 7.10 4.70 7.58
CA ALA A 99 7.68 4.49 6.25
C ALA A 99 8.72 5.58 5.92
N VAL A 100 8.37 6.84 6.13
CA VAL A 100 9.27 7.98 5.87
C VAL A 100 10.46 8.00 6.84
N LEU A 101 10.26 7.65 8.12
CA LEU A 101 11.34 7.55 9.09
C LEU A 101 12.38 6.49 8.72
N GLY A 102 11.96 5.36 8.14
CA GLY A 102 12.86 4.34 7.61
C GLY A 102 13.79 4.92 6.53
N GLU A 103 13.22 5.70 5.61
CA GLU A 103 13.95 6.32 4.51
C GLU A 103 14.87 7.46 4.97
N ILE A 104 14.42 8.31 5.90
CA ILE A 104 15.25 9.35 6.54
C ILE A 104 16.47 8.73 7.20
N ARG A 105 16.29 7.64 7.96
CA ARG A 105 17.39 6.91 8.61
C ARG A 105 18.36 6.30 7.59
N ARG A 106 17.83 5.73 6.50
CA ARG A 106 18.66 5.17 5.41
C ARG A 106 19.55 6.22 4.76
N ARG A 107 19.05 7.47 4.66
CA ARG A 107 19.76 8.62 4.08
C ARG A 107 20.61 9.42 5.07
N ASP A 108 20.63 9.03 6.34
CA ASP A 108 21.34 9.74 7.43
C ASP A 108 20.92 11.22 7.56
N LEU A 109 19.61 11.48 7.41
CA LEU A 109 19.04 12.82 7.55
C LEU A 109 18.69 13.14 9.00
N SER A 110 18.90 14.39 9.39
CA SER A 110 18.51 14.91 10.72
C SER A 110 17.04 15.32 10.73
N ILE A 111 16.33 14.94 11.78
CA ILE A 111 14.90 15.21 12.03
C ILE A 111 14.72 16.14 13.21
#